data_AF-A0A251XVD3-F1
#
_entry.id   AF-A0A251XVD3-F1
#
_cell.length_a   1.000
_cell.length_b   1.000
_cell.length_c   1.000
_cell.angle_alpha   90.00
_cell.angle_beta   90.00
_cell.angle_gamma   90.00
#
_symmetry.space_group_name_H-M   'P 1'
#
loop_
_entity.id
_entity.type
_entity.pdbx_description
1 polymer ?
#
loop_
_entity_poly.entity_id
_entity_poly.type
_entity_poly.pdbx_seq_one_letter_code
_entity_poly.pdbx_strand_id
1 'polypeptide(L)' 'MNEGASGGPWFAGDDADAPQYSVSTNRSPDSTRLVSPTWGPAIQAAYRAIEAY' A
#
# COMPACT_ATOMS: atom_id res chain seq x y z
N MET A 1 -13.12 3.77 5.95
CA MET A 1 -12.61 4.44 4.73
C MET A 1 -13.78 4.66 3.81
N ASN A 2 -13.75 5.65 2.91
CA ASN A 2 -14.77 5.70 1.87
C ASN A 2 -14.50 4.54 0.91
N GLU A 3 -15.57 3.92 0.38
CA GLU A 3 -15.45 2.90 -0.66
C GLU A 3 -14.63 3.44 -1.84
N GLY A 4 -13.78 2.59 -2.44
CA GLY A 4 -12.92 2.95 -3.58
C GLY A 4 -11.51 3.43 -3.23
N ALA A 5 -11.20 3.72 -1.96
CA ALA A 5 -9.83 4.11 -1.55
C ALA A 5 -8.87 2.91 -1.33
N SER A 6 -9.40 1.68 -1.27
CA SER A 6 -8.60 0.47 -1.08
C SER A 6 -7.69 0.22 -2.28
N GLY A 7 -6.44 -0.16 -2.03
CA GLY A 7 -5.43 -0.36 -3.07
C GLY A 7 -4.71 0.92 -3.52
N GLY A 8 -5.12 2.10 -3.04
CA GLY A 8 -4.42 3.35 -3.34
C GLY A 8 -2.97 3.34 -2.84
N PRO A 9 -2.01 3.90 -3.60
CA PRO A 9 -0.57 3.78 -3.31
C PRO A 9 -0.13 4.68 -2.16
N TRP A 10 0.89 4.24 -1.42
CA TRP A 10 1.60 5.02 -0.42
C TRP A 10 3.05 5.19 -0.86
N PHE A 11 3.47 6.44 -1.05
CA PHE A 11 4.78 6.80 -1.57
C PHE A 11 5.72 7.30 -0.47
N ALA A 12 7.02 7.03 -0.62
CA ALA A 12 8.02 7.45 0.33
C ALA A 12 8.23 8.98 0.25
N GLY A 13 7.68 9.71 1.22
CA GLY A 13 7.73 11.18 1.25
C GLY A 13 6.50 11.81 0.61
N ASP A 14 6.63 13.06 0.16
CA ASP A 14 5.51 13.88 -0.35
C ASP A 14 5.42 13.91 -1.89
N ASP A 15 6.19 13.05 -2.57
CA ASP A 15 6.27 13.00 -4.04
C ASP A 15 5.54 11.75 -4.58
N ALA A 16 4.70 11.94 -5.59
CA ALA A 16 3.95 10.86 -6.24
C ALA A 16 4.81 9.98 -7.16
N ASP A 17 5.97 10.49 -7.59
CA ASP A 17 6.95 9.73 -8.38
C ASP A 17 7.96 8.98 -7.47
N ALA A 18 7.88 9.17 -6.15
CA ALA A 18 8.73 8.46 -5.20
C ALA A 18 8.37 6.96 -5.13
N PRO A 19 9.29 6.11 -4.64
CA PRO A 19 9.02 4.68 -4.51
C PRO A 19 7.78 4.40 -3.65
N GLN A 20 6.87 3.60 -4.21
CA GLN A 20 5.74 3.08 -3.45
C GLN A 20 6.22 2.03 -2.44
N TYR A 21 5.74 2.11 -1.20
CA TYR A 21 6.12 1.17 -0.14
C TYR A 21 4.93 0.47 0.53
N SER A 22 3.70 0.89 0.24
CA SER A 22 2.49 0.24 0.76
C SER A 22 1.25 0.59 -0.05
N VAL A 23 0.10 0.09 0.40
CA VAL A 23 -1.24 0.40 -0.12
C VAL A 23 -2.23 0.58 1.02
N SER A 24 -3.25 1.40 0.80
CA SER A 24 -4.40 1.50 1.71
C SER A 24 -5.17 0.17 1.74
N THR A 25 -5.32 -0.45 2.92
CA THR A 25 -6.08 -1.71 3.06
C THR A 25 -7.37 -1.53 3.84
N ASN A 26 -7.33 -0.82 4.97
CA ASN A 26 -8.53 -0.59 5.77
C ASN A 26 -8.45 0.75 6.52
N ARG A 27 -9.55 1.17 7.15
CA ARG A 27 -9.55 2.21 8.19
C ARG A 27 -9.60 1.53 9.55
N SER A 28 -8.87 2.06 10.53
CA SER A 28 -9.02 1.61 11.92
C SER A 28 -10.46 1.83 12.40
N PRO A 29 -11.11 0.85 13.06
CA PRO A 29 -12.52 0.96 13.47
C PRO A 29 -12.80 2.21 14.32
N ASP A 30 -11.82 2.62 15.14
CA ASP A 30 -11.98 3.67 16.14
C ASP A 30 -11.32 5.00 15.74
N SER A 31 -10.88 5.14 14.47
CA SER A 31 -10.11 6.31 14.03
C SER A 31 -10.36 6.66 12.56
N THR A 32 -10.09 7.91 12.19
CA THR A 32 -10.02 8.32 10.79
C THR A 32 -8.74 7.82 10.09
N ARG A 33 -7.78 7.26 10.85
CA ARG A 33 -6.51 6.73 10.35
C ARG A 33 -6.71 5.55 9.40
N LEU A 34 -6.01 5.61 8.27
CA LEU A 34 -5.86 4.49 7.37
C LEU A 34 -4.77 3.54 7.89
N VAL A 35 -4.98 2.25 7.62
CA VAL A 35 -4.07 1.17 7.94
C VAL A 35 -3.56 0.60 6.62
N SER A 36 -2.29 0.24 6.62
CA SER A 36 -1.58 -0.30 5.48
C SER A 36 -0.60 -1.38 5.94
N PRO A 37 -0.31 -2.39 5.11
CA PRO A 37 0.60 -3.47 5.46
C PRO A 37 2.06 -3.03 5.26
N THR A 38 2.95 -3.52 6.12
CA THR A 38 4.38 -3.46 5.81
C THR A 38 4.70 -4.45 4.69
N TRP A 39 5.35 -3.98 3.62
CA TRP A 39 5.80 -4.83 2.52
C TRP A 39 7.08 -5.58 2.88
N GLY A 40 6.90 -6.77 3.47
CA GLY A 40 7.99 -7.69 3.75
C GLY A 40 8.34 -8.63 2.58
N PRO A 41 9.21 -9.64 2.83
CA PRO A 41 9.73 -10.52 1.78
C PRO A 41 8.66 -11.24 0.95
N ALA A 42 7.52 -11.59 1.54
CA ALA A 42 6.43 -12.27 0.83
C ALA A 42 5.80 -11.39 -0.26
N ILE A 43 5.53 -10.11 0.05
CA ILE A 43 4.97 -9.16 -0.93
C ILE A 43 6.02 -8.83 -1.99
N GLN A 44 7.29 -8.72 -1.61
CA GLN A 44 8.38 -8.53 -2.57
C GLN A 44 8.53 -9.73 -3.53
N ALA A 45 8.40 -10.96 -3.03
CA ALA A 45 8.43 -12.15 -3.86
C ALA A 45 7.24 -12.20 -4.84
N ALA A 46 6.04 -11.87 -4.36
CA ALA A 46 4.85 -11.78 -5.22
C ALA A 46 5.01 -10.71 -6.31
N TYR A 47 5.55 -9.54 -5.97
CA TYR A 47 5.85 -8.47 -6.91
C TYR A 47 6.80 -8.94 -8.01
N ARG A 48 7.94 -9.53 -7.64
CA ARG A 48 8.94 -10.04 -8.60
C ARG A 48 8.40 -11.16 -9.50
N ALA A 49 7.53 -12.00 -8.96
CA ALA A 49 6.89 -13.05 -9.74
C ALA A 49 6.00 -12.46 -10.84
N ILE A 50 5.36 -11.31 -10.60
CA ILE A 50 4.51 -10.62 -11.57
C ILE A 50 5.34 -9.81 -12.58
N GLU A 51 6.40 -9.11 -12.15
CA GLU A 51 7.28 -8.35 -13.07
C GLU A 51 7.96 -9.23 -14.13
N ALA A 52 8.07 -10.53 -13.89
CA ALA A 52 8.67 -11.48 -14.83
C ALA A 52 7.71 -11.92 -15.96
N TYR A 53 6.44 -11.53 -15.92
CA TYR A 53 5.44 -11.77 -16.97
C TYR A 53 5.27 -10.56 -17.88
#